data_AF-A0A0C2WJA0-F1
#
_entry.id   AF-A0A0C2WJA0-F1
#
_cell.length_a   1.000
_cell.length_b   1.000
_cell.length_c   1.000
_cell.angle_alpha   90.00
_cell.angle_beta   90.00
_cell.angle_gamma   90.00
#
_symmetry.space_group_name_H-M   'P 1'
#
loop_
_entity.id
_entity.type
_entity.pdbx_description
1 polymer ?
#
loop_
_entity_poly.entity_id
_entity_poly.type
_entity_poly.pdbx_seq_one_letter_code
_entity_poly.pdbx_strand_id
1 'polypeptide(L)'
;QCHPGTRETVRKAITKWASDMEASPLLWLYGPAGVGKSVIAKTMSANPSDQAQVAASFFFSTSSDKSAATLFPTLAWQLAKNVPATEQYIVAALKCNRLLTKSELDK
;
A
#
# COMPACT_ATOMS: atom_id res chain seq x y z
N GLN A 1 9.26 -10.43 5.32
CA GLN A 1 10.19 -9.66 4.46
C GLN A 1 11.06 -10.63 3.68
N CYS A 2 11.64 -10.24 2.54
CA CYS A 2 12.65 -11.04 1.85
C CYS A 2 13.86 -11.26 2.76
N HIS A 3 14.50 -12.42 2.65
CA HIS A 3 15.76 -12.65 3.36
C HIS A 3 16.86 -11.74 2.79
N PRO A 4 17.80 -11.27 3.62
CA PRO A 4 18.93 -10.45 3.16
C PRO A 4 19.65 -11.09 1.98
N GLY A 5 19.99 -10.28 0.96
CA GLY A 5 20.70 -10.75 -0.23
C GLY A 5 19.86 -11.58 -1.20
N THR A 6 18.54 -11.73 -0.97
CA THR A 6 17.66 -12.47 -1.88
C THR A 6 16.79 -11.54 -2.71
N ARG A 7 16.47 -11.97 -3.94
CA ARG A 7 15.52 -11.28 -4.84
C ARG A 7 15.89 -9.82 -5.17
N GLU A 8 17.17 -9.48 -5.00
CA GLU A 8 17.71 -8.12 -5.23
C GLU A 8 17.46 -7.62 -6.65
N THR A 9 17.64 -8.47 -7.66
CA THR A 9 17.39 -8.11 -9.07
C THR A 9 15.94 -7.66 -9.29
N VAL A 10 14.97 -8.40 -8.73
CA VAL A 10 13.54 -8.08 -8.86
C VAL A 10 13.21 -6.81 -8.09
N ARG A 11 13.74 -6.64 -6.86
CA ARG A 11 13.54 -5.43 -6.06
C ARG A 11 14.07 -4.19 -6.76
N LYS A 12 15.26 -4.26 -7.36
CA LYS A 12 15.84 -3.17 -8.15
C LYS A 12 14.98 -2.82 -9.37
N ALA A 13 14.46 -3.83 -10.07
CA ALA A 13 13.56 -3.61 -11.20
C ALA A 13 12.25 -2.90 -10.78
N ILE A 14 11.64 -3.34 -9.66
CA ILE A 14 10.43 -2.70 -9.13
C ILE A 14 10.73 -1.26 -8.66
N THR A 15 11.88 -1.02 -8.03
CA THR A 15 12.28 0.34 -7.58
C THR A 15 12.48 1.28 -8.77
N LYS A 16 13.13 0.78 -9.83
CA LYS A 16 13.30 1.54 -11.09
C LYS A 16 11.94 1.87 -11.70
N TRP A 17 11.05 0.89 -11.81
CA TRP A 17 9.68 1.10 -12.29
C TRP A 17 8.92 2.14 -11.46
N ALA A 18 8.98 2.05 -10.13
CA ALA A 18 8.26 2.96 -9.23
C ALA A 18 8.78 4.40 -9.27
N SER A 19 10.02 4.61 -9.73
CA SER A 19 10.66 5.93 -9.83
C SER A 19 10.55 6.54 -11.23
N ASP A 20 10.00 5.80 -12.20
CA ASP A 20 9.87 6.23 -13.58
C ASP A 20 8.49 6.86 -13.80
N MET A 21 8.47 8.18 -14.03
CA MET A 21 7.22 8.94 -14.23
C MET A 21 6.49 8.57 -15.54
N GLU A 22 7.20 7.97 -16.50
CA GLU A 22 6.65 7.54 -17.79
C GLU A 22 6.23 6.06 -17.77
N ALA A 23 6.53 5.33 -16.69
CA ALA A 23 6.14 3.93 -16.58
C ALA A 23 4.64 3.74 -16.37
N SER A 24 4.14 2.58 -16.79
CA SER A 24 2.75 2.18 -16.53
C SER A 24 2.44 2.21 -15.02
N PRO A 25 1.28 2.72 -14.59
CA PRO A 25 0.89 2.75 -13.18
C PRO A 25 0.60 1.36 -12.58
N LEU A 26 0.54 0.32 -13.41
CA LEU A 26 0.31 -1.06 -13.00
C LEU A 26 1.55 -1.93 -13.28
N LEU A 27 2.11 -2.53 -12.22
CA LEU A 27 3.13 -3.57 -12.30
C LEU A 27 2.52 -4.94 -12.02
N TRP A 28 2.71 -5.88 -12.96
CA TRP A 28 2.27 -7.26 -12.82
C TRP A 28 3.44 -8.18 -12.43
N LEU A 29 3.48 -8.62 -11.18
CA LEU A 29 4.50 -9.56 -10.70
C LEU A 29 4.00 -11.01 -10.83
N TYR A 30 4.51 -11.74 -11.83
CA TYR A 30 4.14 -13.12 -12.11
C TYR A 30 5.27 -14.11 -11.85
N GLY A 31 4.92 -15.39 -11.74
CA GLY A 31 5.86 -16.49 -11.51
C GLY A 31 5.19 -17.69 -10.84
N PRO A 32 5.91 -18.81 -10.67
CA PRO A 32 5.34 -20.03 -10.10
C PRO A 32 4.73 -19.83 -8.69
N ALA A 33 3.82 -20.71 -8.29
CA ALA A 33 3.32 -20.72 -6.91
C ALA A 33 4.47 -20.95 -5.92
N GLY A 34 4.37 -20.39 -4.71
CA GLY A 34 5.38 -20.59 -3.65
C GLY A 34 6.68 -19.78 -3.78
N VAL A 35 6.97 -19.15 -4.91
CA VAL A 35 8.23 -18.37 -5.09
C VAL A 35 8.32 -17.06 -4.29
N GLY A 36 7.30 -16.76 -3.48
CA GLY A 36 7.30 -15.63 -2.55
C GLY A 36 6.94 -14.28 -3.17
N LYS A 37 6.10 -14.24 -4.20
CA LYS A 37 5.63 -12.98 -4.82
C LYS A 37 5.03 -12.01 -3.81
N SER A 38 4.14 -12.50 -2.93
CA SER A 38 3.55 -11.67 -1.86
C SER A 38 4.59 -11.20 -0.83
N VAL A 39 5.68 -11.97 -0.63
CA VAL A 39 6.79 -11.57 0.24
C VAL A 39 7.58 -10.43 -0.40
N ILE A 40 7.78 -10.44 -1.72
CA ILE A 40 8.39 -9.33 -2.46
C ILE A 40 7.55 -8.06 -2.29
N ALA A 41 6.24 -8.13 -2.58
CA ALA A 41 5.34 -6.98 -2.47
C ALA A 41 5.35 -6.37 -1.06
N LYS A 42 5.24 -7.21 -0.01
CA LYS A 42 5.35 -6.76 1.39
C LYS A 42 6.71 -6.14 1.74
N THR A 43 7.78 -6.60 1.09
CA THR A 43 9.13 -6.06 1.35
C THR A 43 9.29 -4.68 0.71
N MET A 44 8.80 -4.52 -0.52
CA MET A 44 8.80 -3.23 -1.20
C MET A 44 7.93 -2.20 -0.48
N SER A 45 6.82 -2.60 0.13
CA SER A 45 5.94 -1.67 0.87
C SER A 45 6.47 -1.27 2.25
N ALA A 46 7.39 -2.05 2.84
CA ALA A 46 7.85 -1.87 4.22
C ALA A 46 9.22 -1.19 4.35
N ASN A 47 10.01 -1.12 3.26
CA ASN A 47 11.38 -0.62 3.29
C ASN A 47 11.47 0.85 2.83
N PRO A 48 11.64 1.82 3.75
CA PRO A 48 11.88 3.22 3.41
C PRO A 48 13.27 3.48 2.81
N SER A 49 14.16 2.48 2.81
CA SER A 49 15.52 2.58 2.25
C SER A 49 15.55 2.48 0.72
N ASP A 50 14.52 1.91 0.11
CA ASP A 50 14.39 1.83 -1.34
C ASP A 50 13.75 3.16 -1.79
N GLN A 51 14.42 3.89 -2.69
CA GLN A 51 14.25 5.33 -3.01
C GLN A 51 12.83 5.83 -3.38
N ALA A 52 11.82 4.95 -3.38
CA ALA A 52 10.41 5.29 -3.53
C ALA A 52 9.69 5.05 -2.19
N GLN A 53 9.43 6.13 -1.44
CA GLN A 53 8.68 6.03 -0.20
C GLN A 53 7.19 5.76 -0.49
N VAL A 54 6.75 4.54 -0.20
CA VAL A 54 5.34 4.16 -0.31
C VAL A 54 4.54 4.90 0.76
N ALA A 55 3.67 5.83 0.34
CA ALA A 55 2.86 6.64 1.25
C ALA A 55 1.77 5.81 1.96
N ALA A 56 1.21 4.81 1.27
CA ALA A 56 0.24 3.88 1.82
C ALA A 56 0.23 2.57 1.02
N SER A 57 -0.13 1.46 1.67
CA SER A 57 -0.27 0.14 1.05
C SER A 57 -1.42 -0.65 1.68
N PHE A 58 -2.05 -1.49 0.87
CA PHE A 58 -3.10 -2.40 1.30
C PHE A 58 -2.92 -3.76 0.63
N PHE A 59 -3.18 -4.83 1.37
CA PHE A 59 -3.08 -6.21 0.87
C PHE A 59 -4.42 -6.90 1.06
N PHE A 60 -4.96 -7.47 -0.01
CA PHE A 60 -6.17 -8.27 0.01
C PHE A 60 -5.89 -9.70 -0.45
N SER A 61 -6.74 -10.61 0.00
CA SER A 61 -6.78 -12.00 -0.47
C SER A 61 -8.19 -12.30 -0.94
N THR A 62 -8.31 -13.02 -2.06
CA THR A 62 -9.58 -13.55 -2.55
C THR A 62 -10.19 -14.58 -1.61
N SER A 63 -9.40 -15.09 -0.66
CA SER A 63 -9.87 -15.99 0.40
C SER A 63 -10.46 -15.27 1.63
N SER A 64 -10.57 -13.93 1.59
CA SER A 64 -11.08 -13.14 2.73
C SER A 64 -11.96 -11.97 2.27
N ASP A 65 -13.26 -12.06 2.53
CA ASP A 65 -14.26 -11.06 2.12
C ASP A 65 -14.19 -9.74 2.90
N LYS A 66 -13.51 -9.72 4.05
CA LYS A 66 -13.43 -8.53 4.93
C LYS A 66 -12.46 -7.44 4.44
N SER A 67 -11.76 -7.66 3.32
CA SER A 67 -10.68 -6.78 2.86
C SER A 67 -11.18 -5.53 2.12
N ALA A 68 -12.30 -5.59 1.39
CA ALA A 68 -12.74 -4.45 0.58
C ALA A 68 -13.21 -3.26 1.43
N ALA A 69 -13.96 -3.53 2.52
CA ALA A 69 -14.51 -2.48 3.38
C ALA A 69 -13.43 -1.65 4.09
N THR A 70 -12.27 -2.26 4.37
CA THR A 70 -11.18 -1.62 5.11
C THR A 70 -10.13 -0.95 4.21
N LEU A 71 -10.22 -1.13 2.88
CA LEU A 71 -9.27 -0.57 1.92
C LEU A 71 -9.11 0.95 2.09
N PHE A 72 -10.18 1.71 1.88
CA PHE A 72 -10.12 3.17 1.92
C PHE A 72 -9.83 3.73 3.32
N PRO A 73 -10.47 3.25 4.41
CA PRO A 73 -10.11 3.69 5.76
C PRO A 73 -8.64 3.45 6.10
N THR A 74 -8.09 2.29 5.71
CA THR A 74 -6.68 1.96 5.94
C THR A 74 -5.75 2.90 5.18
N LEU A 75 -6.04 3.15 3.89
CA LEU A 75 -5.23 4.06 3.08
C LEU A 75 -5.31 5.50 3.59
N ALA A 76 -6.50 5.99 3.95
CA ALA A 76 -6.67 7.34 4.49
C ALA A 76 -5.88 7.54 5.79
N TRP A 77 -5.97 6.58 6.72
CA TRP A 77 -5.20 6.63 7.97
C TRP A 77 -3.68 6.63 7.72
N GLN A 78 -3.19 5.75 6.83
CA GLN A 78 -1.76 5.69 6.49
C GLN A 78 -1.28 6.98 5.81
N LEU A 79 -2.06 7.55 4.90
CA LEU A 79 -1.73 8.80 4.22
C LEU A 79 -1.66 9.98 5.21
N ALA A 80 -2.65 10.13 6.09
CA ALA A 80 -2.63 11.18 7.10
C ALA A 80 -1.39 11.08 8.00
N LYS A 81 -0.99 9.85 8.35
CA LYS A 81 0.17 9.58 9.19
C LYS A 81 1.51 9.81 8.48
N ASN A 82 1.64 9.34 7.22
CA ASN A 82 2.91 9.33 6.49
C ASN A 82 3.13 10.60 5.66
N VAL A 83 2.06 11.32 5.32
CA VAL A 83 2.06 12.58 4.57
C VAL A 83 1.17 13.57 5.33
N PRO A 84 1.69 14.23 6.40
CA PRO A 84 0.88 15.07 7.29
C PRO A 84 0.09 16.18 6.58
N ALA A 85 0.59 16.68 5.44
CA ALA A 85 -0.12 17.64 4.61
C ALA A 85 -1.50 17.15 4.11
N THR A 86 -1.73 15.83 4.05
CA THR A 86 -3.01 15.24 3.65
C THR A 86 -4.05 15.20 4.77
N GLU A 87 -3.65 15.30 6.04
CA GLU A 87 -4.53 15.13 7.20
C GLU A 87 -5.71 16.08 7.18
N GLN A 88 -5.46 17.38 6.95
CA GLN A 88 -6.52 18.40 6.93
C GLN A 88 -7.58 18.13 5.86
N TYR A 89 -7.18 17.60 4.69
CA TYR A 89 -8.10 17.30 3.59
C TYR A 89 -8.94 16.06 3.91
N ILE A 90 -8.33 15.04 4.51
CA ILE A 90 -9.02 13.83 4.95
C ILE A 90 -10.04 14.17 6.05
N VAL A 91 -9.64 14.95 7.06
CA VAL A 91 -10.54 15.39 8.15
C VAL A 91 -11.69 16.23 7.61
N ALA A 92 -11.42 17.16 6.68
CA ALA A 92 -12.46 17.96 6.05
C ALA A 92 -13.45 17.08 5.27
N ALA A 93 -12.95 16.12 4.48
CA ALA A 93 -13.80 15.19 3.74
C ALA A 93 -14.68 14.33 4.67
N LEU A 94 -14.12 13.83 5.77
CA LEU A 94 -14.88 13.07 6.78
C LEU A 94 -15.99 13.92 7.42
N LYS A 95 -15.72 15.20 7.72
CA LYS A 95 -16.70 16.13 8.30
C LYS A 95 -17.83 16.50 7.33
N CYS A 96 -17.51 16.66 6.04
CA CYS A 96 -18.50 16.96 5.01
C CYS A 96 -19.35 15.75 4.63
N ASN A 97 -18.89 14.54 4.92
CA ASN A 97 -19.58 13.31 4.52
C ASN A 97 -20.63 12.88 5.55
N ARG A 98 -21.89 13.17 5.28
CA ARG A 98 -23.05 12.85 6.15
C ARG A 98 -23.35 11.35 6.27
N LEU A 99 -22.64 10.49 5.53
CA LEU A 99 -22.84 9.03 5.47
C LEU A 99 -21.96 8.24 6.45
N LEU A 100 -20.94 8.85 7.06
CA LEU A 100 -20.11 8.20 8.09
C LEU A 100 -20.73 8.42 9.46
N THR A 101 -21.85 7.75 9.74
CA THR A 101 -22.42 7.74 11.09
C THR A 101 -21.46 7.04 12.05
N LYS A 102 -21.26 7.64 13.24
CA LYS A 102 -20.38 7.27 14.36
C LYS A 102 -20.30 5.77 14.75
N SER A 103 -21.15 4.90 14.22
CA SER A 103 -21.25 3.49 14.61
C SER A 103 -20.09 2.60 14.17
N GLU A 104 -19.15 3.08 13.36
CA GLU A 104 -18.04 2.28 12.83
C GLU A 104 -16.65 2.66 13.38
N LEU A 105 -16.55 3.72 14.22
CA LEU A 105 -15.27 4.16 14.79
C LEU A 105 -15.03 3.68 16.23
N ASP A 106 -16.05 3.08 16.89
CA ASP A 106 -16.01 2.65 18.29
C ASP A 106 -16.07 1.11 18.45
N LYS A 107 -15.52 0.33 17.51
CA LYS A 107 -15.35 -1.13 17.67
C LYS A 107 -13.93 -1.59 17.36
#